data_AF-A0A1I3DU92-F1
#
_entry.id   AF-A0A1I3DU92-F1
#
_cell.length_a   1.000
_cell.length_b   1.000
_cell.length_c   1.000
_cell.angle_alpha   90.00
_cell.angle_beta   90.00
_cell.angle_gamma   90.00
#
_symmetry.space_group_name_H-M   'P 1'
#
loop_
_entity.id
_entity.type
_entity.pdbx_description
1 polymer ?
#
loop_
_entity_poly.entity_id
_entity_poly.type
_entity_poly.pdbx_seq_one_letter_code
_entity_poly.pdbx_strand_id
1 'polypeptide(L)'
;MSDQREHATCAPAVLGCLADLVGAAFGGSDGPATKVDVDDIEQLVEALHVLRPTCVEFAFFDGWLFMLRKEWAEAESVYRGLIERSVCMPASRGMLLQCMKATHTFGWQDEARKVIEECGNDDVTRLAKTLIANDDLQHAYAAARRTGQFVTPESTRELEQEKEKAAQEPQPSVARTLTADDMLMSMQYIRI
;
A
#
# COMPACT_ATOMS: atom_id res chain seq x y z
N MET A 1 -3.33 -37.22 -25.20
CA MET A 1 -3.54 -35.78 -24.93
C MET A 1 -3.07 -35.50 -23.51
N SER A 2 -1.76 -35.54 -23.29
CA SER A 2 -1.15 -35.60 -21.94
C SER A 2 -0.13 -34.48 -21.73
N ASP A 3 -0.46 -33.25 -22.13
CA ASP A 3 0.50 -32.16 -22.24
C ASP A 3 0.15 -30.97 -21.33
N GLN A 4 -0.29 -31.24 -20.10
CA GLN A 4 -0.75 -30.18 -19.18
C GLN A 4 -0.42 -30.42 -17.70
N ARG A 5 0.48 -31.36 -17.37
CA ARG A 5 0.78 -31.72 -15.97
C ARG A 5 2.26 -31.92 -15.64
N GLU A 6 3.13 -31.19 -16.33
CA GLU A 6 4.44 -30.85 -15.80
C GLU A 6 4.53 -29.33 -15.74
N HIS A 7 3.69 -28.71 -14.90
CA HIS A 7 4.06 -27.41 -14.36
C HIS A 7 5.33 -27.64 -13.57
N ALA A 8 6.48 -27.38 -14.20
CA ALA A 8 7.79 -27.46 -13.57
C ALA A 8 7.67 -26.73 -12.24
N THR A 9 7.83 -27.47 -11.15
CA THR A 9 7.72 -26.93 -9.80
C THR A 9 8.79 -25.87 -9.67
N CYS A 10 8.42 -24.61 -9.90
CA CYS A 10 9.36 -23.50 -9.85
C CYS A 10 9.99 -23.50 -8.45
N ALA A 11 11.33 -23.43 -8.41
CA ALA A 11 12.05 -23.44 -7.16
C ALA A 11 11.57 -22.25 -6.29
N PRO A 12 11.32 -22.45 -4.98
CA PRO A 12 10.83 -21.39 -4.11
C PRO A 12 11.68 -20.11 -4.17
N ALA A 13 13.00 -20.26 -4.34
CA ALA A 13 13.92 -19.13 -4.50
C ALA A 13 13.62 -18.28 -5.75
N VAL A 14 13.29 -18.91 -6.88
CA VAL A 14 12.97 -18.19 -8.13
C VAL A 14 11.65 -17.45 -7.99
N LEU A 15 10.66 -18.07 -7.34
CA LEU A 15 9.39 -17.43 -7.04
C LEU A 15 9.55 -16.24 -6.08
N GLY A 16 10.39 -16.37 -5.06
CA GLY A 16 10.73 -15.28 -4.15
C GLY A 16 11.36 -14.11 -4.90
N CYS A 17 12.38 -14.37 -5.73
CA CYS A 17 13.00 -13.33 -6.55
C CYS A 17 12.02 -12.66 -7.52
N LEU A 18 11.08 -13.42 -8.11
CA LEU A 18 10.07 -12.85 -8.99
C LEU A 18 9.07 -11.98 -8.22
N ALA A 19 8.64 -12.40 -7.03
CA ALA A 19 7.77 -11.62 -6.16
C ALA A 19 8.45 -10.32 -5.68
N ASP A 20 9.74 -10.39 -5.35
CA ASP A 20 10.56 -9.22 -5.00
C ASP A 20 10.72 -8.28 -6.20
N LEU A 21 10.96 -8.82 -7.40
CA LEU A 21 11.04 -8.03 -8.62
C LEU A 21 9.73 -7.31 -8.94
N VAL A 22 8.59 -8.00 -8.77
CA VAL A 22 7.25 -7.40 -8.92
C VAL A 22 7.08 -6.26 -7.93
N GLY A 23 7.38 -6.49 -6.64
CA GLY A 23 7.31 -5.44 -5.62
C GLY A 23 8.18 -4.22 -5.94
N ALA A 24 9.40 -4.45 -6.46
CA ALA A 24 10.31 -3.38 -6.88
C ALA A 24 9.78 -2.61 -8.10
N ALA A 25 9.18 -3.32 -9.06
CA ALA A 25 8.60 -2.73 -10.26
C ALA A 25 7.40 -1.83 -9.94
N PHE A 26 6.49 -2.30 -9.07
CA PHE A 26 5.44 -1.45 -8.50
C PHE A 26 6.01 -0.22 -7.83
N GLY A 27 7.09 -0.41 -7.09
CA GLY A 27 7.75 0.67 -6.39
C GLY A 27 8.42 1.74 -7.23
N GLY A 28 8.90 1.36 -8.40
CA GLY A 28 9.43 2.29 -9.39
C GLY A 28 8.35 3.08 -10.13
N SER A 29 7.13 2.54 -10.27
CA SER A 29 6.09 3.08 -11.15
C SER A 29 5.64 4.52 -10.83
N ASP A 30 5.71 4.92 -9.55
CA ASP A 30 5.33 6.27 -9.07
C ASP A 30 6.54 7.23 -8.94
N GLY A 31 7.76 6.77 -9.23
CA GLY A 31 8.98 7.55 -9.07
C GLY A 31 9.32 8.47 -10.26
N PRO A 32 9.96 9.65 -10.04
CA PRO A 32 10.33 10.57 -11.11
C PRO A 32 11.51 10.09 -11.97
N ALA A 33 12.28 9.10 -11.50
CA ALA A 33 13.54 8.66 -12.11
C ALA A 33 13.42 7.43 -13.01
N THR A 34 12.47 6.53 -12.74
CA THR A 34 12.34 5.24 -13.45
C THR A 34 10.88 4.83 -13.52
N LYS A 35 10.16 5.25 -14.57
CA LYS A 35 8.79 4.81 -14.78
C LYS A 35 8.81 3.43 -15.45
N VAL A 36 8.49 2.39 -14.69
CA VAL A 36 8.20 1.06 -15.24
C VAL A 36 6.81 1.10 -15.88
N ASP A 37 6.65 0.51 -17.07
CA ASP A 37 5.36 0.45 -17.73
C ASP A 37 4.41 -0.47 -16.94
N VAL A 38 3.14 -0.08 -16.84
CA VAL A 38 2.11 -0.88 -16.15
C VAL A 38 1.91 -2.21 -16.87
N ASP A 39 2.05 -2.24 -18.20
CA ASP A 39 1.92 -3.47 -18.99
C ASP A 39 3.06 -4.47 -18.68
N ASP A 40 4.27 -3.97 -18.39
CA ASP A 40 5.40 -4.81 -17.97
C ASP A 40 5.17 -5.39 -16.57
N ILE A 41 4.59 -4.59 -15.66
CA ILE A 41 4.25 -5.05 -14.30
C ILE A 41 3.16 -6.13 -14.37
N GLU A 42 2.13 -5.94 -15.21
CA GLU A 42 1.08 -6.93 -15.42
C GLU A 42 1.65 -8.27 -15.89
N GLN A 43 2.56 -8.27 -16.86
CA GLN A 43 3.22 -9.50 -17.33
C GLN A 43 3.98 -10.23 -16.22
N LEU A 44 4.62 -9.51 -15.30
CA LEU A 44 5.30 -10.11 -14.16
C LEU A 44 4.32 -10.72 -13.15
N VAL A 45 3.18 -10.07 -12.92
CA VAL A 45 2.11 -10.60 -12.05
C VAL A 45 1.45 -11.83 -12.69
N GLU A 46 1.18 -11.82 -13.99
CA GLU A 46 0.69 -12.98 -14.72
C GLU A 46 1.66 -14.17 -14.61
N ALA A 47 2.97 -13.92 -14.73
CA ALA A 47 3.99 -14.94 -14.56
C ALA A 47 3.93 -15.59 -13.17
N LEU A 48 3.72 -14.80 -12.09
CA LEU A 48 3.53 -15.33 -10.74
C LEU A 48 2.32 -16.29 -10.68
N HIS A 49 1.17 -15.88 -11.23
CA HIS A 49 -0.05 -16.71 -11.26
C HIS A 49 0.13 -17.98 -12.08
N VAL A 50 0.85 -17.93 -13.21
CA VAL A 50 1.16 -19.13 -14.02
C VAL A 50 2.05 -20.11 -13.25
N LEU A 51 3.05 -19.60 -12.50
CA LEU A 51 3.99 -20.44 -11.76
C LEU A 51 3.41 -20.99 -10.46
N ARG A 52 2.45 -20.29 -9.82
CA ARG A 52 1.76 -20.71 -8.60
C ARG A 52 0.27 -20.31 -8.63
N PRO A 53 -0.57 -21.04 -9.39
CA PRO A 53 -1.98 -20.67 -9.59
C PRO A 53 -2.85 -20.78 -8.34
N THR A 54 -2.39 -21.49 -7.31
CA THR A 54 -3.12 -21.66 -6.05
C THR A 54 -2.73 -20.64 -4.98
N CYS A 55 -1.77 -19.74 -5.25
CA CYS A 55 -1.30 -18.77 -4.28
C CYS A 55 -2.27 -17.57 -4.20
N VAL A 56 -3.15 -17.60 -3.21
CA VAL A 56 -4.14 -16.55 -2.96
C VAL A 56 -3.52 -15.22 -2.51
N GLU A 57 -2.27 -15.22 -2.05
CA GLU A 57 -1.54 -14.01 -1.63
C GLU A 57 -1.18 -13.11 -2.83
N PHE A 58 -1.07 -13.67 -4.04
CA PHE A 58 -0.77 -12.91 -5.25
C PHE A 58 -1.90 -11.98 -5.68
N ALA A 59 -3.12 -12.21 -5.19
CA ALA A 59 -4.21 -11.25 -5.35
C ALA A 59 -3.89 -9.88 -4.72
N PHE A 60 -2.91 -9.78 -3.82
CA PHE A 60 -2.40 -8.48 -3.37
C PHE A 60 -1.85 -7.64 -4.53
N PHE A 61 -1.13 -8.27 -5.47
CA PHE A 61 -0.56 -7.59 -6.63
C PHE A 61 -1.63 -7.22 -7.66
N ASP A 62 -2.66 -8.06 -7.82
CA ASP A 62 -3.82 -7.74 -8.66
C ASP A 62 -4.50 -6.45 -8.17
N GLY A 63 -4.70 -6.33 -6.85
CA GLY A 63 -5.21 -5.10 -6.24
C GLY A 63 -4.33 -3.88 -6.54
N TRP A 64 -3.01 -4.05 -6.56
CA TRP A 64 -2.08 -2.95 -6.81
C TRP A 64 -2.07 -2.56 -8.29
N LEU A 65 -2.20 -3.51 -9.23
CA LEU A 65 -2.39 -3.23 -10.65
C LEU A 65 -3.65 -2.37 -10.87
N PHE A 66 -4.76 -2.72 -10.21
CA PHE A 66 -5.98 -1.91 -10.26
C PHE A 66 -5.73 -0.47 -9.75
N MET A 67 -4.98 -0.31 -8.65
CA MET A 67 -4.60 1.03 -8.16
C MET A 67 -3.76 1.83 -9.17
N LEU A 68 -2.74 1.21 -9.80
CA LEU A 68 -1.93 1.88 -10.83
C LEU A 68 -2.77 2.32 -12.03
N ARG A 69 -3.79 1.54 -12.39
CA ARG A 69 -4.78 1.84 -13.44
C ARG A 69 -5.84 2.85 -13.00
N LYS A 70 -5.85 3.26 -11.72
CA LYS A 70 -6.87 4.11 -11.09
C LYS A 70 -8.26 3.48 -11.07
N GLU A 71 -8.31 2.15 -11.12
CA GLU A 71 -9.49 1.29 -10.97
C GLU A 71 -9.71 1.03 -9.48
N TRP A 72 -10.04 2.11 -8.75
CA TRP A 72 -10.02 2.12 -7.29
C TRP A 72 -11.09 1.21 -6.67
N ALA A 73 -12.24 1.04 -7.33
CA ALA A 73 -13.33 0.23 -6.81
C ALA A 73 -13.00 -1.28 -6.90
N GLU A 74 -12.37 -1.68 -8.00
CA GLU A 74 -11.85 -3.02 -8.24
C GLU A 74 -10.76 -3.35 -7.22
N ALA A 75 -9.80 -2.42 -7.02
CA ALA A 75 -8.78 -2.55 -5.99
C ALA A 75 -9.38 -2.67 -4.57
N GLU A 76 -10.37 -1.84 -4.23
CA GLU A 76 -11.06 -1.88 -2.95
C GLU A 76 -11.68 -3.27 -2.70
N SER A 77 -12.36 -3.83 -3.72
CA SER A 77 -12.98 -5.16 -3.63
C SER A 77 -11.94 -6.26 -3.37
N VAL A 78 -10.79 -6.20 -4.06
CA VAL A 78 -9.70 -7.16 -3.87
C VAL A 78 -9.15 -7.11 -2.44
N TYR A 79 -8.75 -5.93 -1.95
CA TYR A 79 -8.15 -5.81 -0.62
C TYR A 79 -9.13 -6.11 0.50
N ARG A 80 -10.40 -5.70 0.35
CA ARG A 80 -11.47 -6.08 1.28
C ARG A 80 -11.61 -7.59 1.38
N GLY A 81 -11.63 -8.28 0.23
CA GLY A 81 -11.71 -9.74 0.18
C GLY A 81 -10.48 -10.42 0.81
N LEU A 82 -9.28 -9.88 0.64
CA LEU A 82 -8.06 -10.41 1.28
C LEU A 82 -8.13 -10.31 2.81
N ILE A 83 -8.59 -9.16 3.32
CA ILE A 83 -8.75 -8.91 4.77
C ILE A 83 -9.84 -9.80 5.36
N GLU A 84 -11.00 -9.91 4.71
CA GLU A 84 -12.12 -10.74 5.18
C GLU A 84 -11.74 -12.23 5.27
N ARG A 85 -10.92 -12.72 4.32
CA ARG A 85 -10.41 -14.10 4.34
C ARG A 85 -9.22 -14.30 5.29
N SER A 86 -8.73 -13.25 5.94
CA SER A 86 -7.49 -13.28 6.73
C SER A 86 -6.25 -13.75 5.93
N VAL A 87 -6.27 -13.52 4.62
CA VAL A 87 -5.16 -13.78 3.69
C VAL A 87 -4.62 -12.43 3.24
N CYS A 88 -4.13 -11.63 4.19
CA CYS A 88 -3.71 -10.27 3.94
C CYS A 88 -2.22 -10.10 4.29
N MET A 89 -1.47 -9.47 3.38
CA MET A 89 -0.14 -8.96 3.68
C MET A 89 -0.24 -7.76 4.64
N PRO A 90 0.82 -7.44 5.42
CA PRO A 90 0.81 -6.33 6.37
C PRO A 90 0.34 -4.99 5.77
N ALA A 91 0.69 -4.73 4.51
CA ALA A 91 0.31 -3.52 3.79
C ALA A 91 -1.16 -3.49 3.31
N SER A 92 -1.90 -4.61 3.31
CA SER A 92 -3.22 -4.72 2.66
C SER A 92 -4.26 -3.76 3.24
N ARG A 93 -4.24 -3.53 4.56
CA ARG A 93 -5.13 -2.54 5.20
C ARG A 93 -4.80 -1.11 4.76
N GLY A 94 -3.52 -0.80 4.57
CA GLY A 94 -3.08 0.49 4.03
C GLY A 94 -3.51 0.70 2.58
N MET A 95 -3.41 -0.34 1.75
CA MET A 95 -3.89 -0.29 0.36
C MET A 95 -5.41 -0.13 0.28
N LEU A 96 -6.17 -0.89 1.10
CA LEU A 96 -7.63 -0.71 1.23
C LEU A 96 -7.98 0.73 1.61
N LEU A 97 -7.28 1.30 2.60
CA LEU A 97 -7.55 2.65 3.07
C LEU A 97 -7.30 3.70 1.98
N GLN A 98 -6.26 3.53 1.18
CA GLN A 98 -6.01 4.40 0.02
C GLN A 98 -7.12 4.29 -1.01
N CYS A 99 -7.59 3.07 -1.32
CA CYS A 99 -8.70 2.84 -2.24
C CYS A 99 -9.98 3.54 -1.75
N MET A 100 -10.36 3.31 -0.48
CA MET A 100 -11.54 3.93 0.13
C MET A 100 -11.48 5.47 0.12
N LYS A 101 -10.29 6.05 0.33
CA LYS A 101 -10.11 7.50 0.24
C LYS A 101 -10.28 7.99 -1.20
N ALA A 102 -9.71 7.28 -2.18
CA ALA A 102 -9.79 7.65 -3.59
C ALA A 102 -11.21 7.52 -4.16
N THR A 103 -12.00 6.54 -3.69
CA THR A 103 -13.40 6.35 -4.06
C THR A 103 -14.38 7.21 -3.25
N HIS A 104 -13.88 7.94 -2.25
CA HIS A 104 -14.70 8.65 -1.25
C HIS A 104 -15.72 7.74 -0.54
N THR A 105 -15.36 6.47 -0.32
CA THR A 105 -16.20 5.50 0.39
C THR A 105 -16.49 6.00 1.80
N PHE A 106 -17.78 6.03 2.16
CA PHE A 106 -18.22 6.44 3.49
C PHE A 106 -17.59 5.55 4.58
N GLY A 107 -17.14 6.16 5.68
CA GLY A 107 -16.53 5.44 6.80
C GLY A 107 -15.03 5.17 6.66
N TRP A 108 -14.36 5.69 5.63
CA TRP A 108 -12.91 5.55 5.49
C TRP A 108 -12.13 6.15 6.67
N GLN A 109 -12.63 7.22 7.31
CA GLN A 109 -12.01 7.76 8.52
C GLN A 109 -12.12 6.82 9.73
N ASP A 110 -13.23 6.09 9.87
CA ASP A 110 -13.38 5.09 10.92
C ASP A 110 -12.42 3.94 10.71
N GLU A 111 -12.26 3.50 9.47
CA GLU A 111 -11.29 2.46 9.12
C GLU A 111 -9.84 2.93 9.34
N ALA A 112 -9.52 4.20 9.02
CA ALA A 112 -8.22 4.80 9.33
C ALA A 112 -7.92 4.78 10.84
N ARG A 113 -8.91 5.10 11.68
CA ARG A 113 -8.74 5.05 13.14
C ARG A 113 -8.48 3.64 13.65
N LYS A 114 -9.26 2.65 13.19
CA LYS A 114 -8.99 1.24 13.52
C LYS A 114 -7.60 0.80 13.09
N VAL A 115 -7.15 1.24 11.92
CA VAL A 115 -5.79 0.95 11.44
C VAL A 115 -4.74 1.50 12.42
N ILE A 116 -4.91 2.72 12.91
CA ILE A 116 -3.98 3.32 13.89
C ILE A 116 -3.96 2.54 15.20
N GLU A 117 -5.10 2.03 15.64
CA GLU A 117 -5.25 1.31 16.91
C GLU A 117 -4.79 -0.16 16.83
N GLU A 118 -5.02 -0.83 15.70
CA GLU A 118 -4.95 -2.30 15.59
C GLU A 118 -3.86 -2.82 14.64
N CYS A 119 -3.40 -2.03 13.66
CA CYS A 119 -2.73 -2.59 12.47
C CYS A 119 -1.32 -3.12 12.76
N GLY A 120 -0.68 -2.78 13.89
CA GLY A 120 0.64 -3.26 14.31
C GLY A 120 1.80 -2.98 13.35
N ASN A 121 1.52 -2.36 12.19
CA ASN A 121 2.47 -1.99 11.16
C ASN A 121 2.63 -0.46 11.17
N ASP A 122 3.83 0.01 11.53
CA ASP A 122 4.10 1.43 11.73
C ASP A 122 3.94 2.26 10.46
N ASP A 123 4.27 1.70 9.29
CA ASP A 123 4.12 2.40 8.01
C ASP A 123 2.65 2.61 7.65
N VAL A 124 1.84 1.57 7.82
CA VAL A 124 0.40 1.64 7.57
C VAL A 124 -0.29 2.56 8.58
N THR A 125 0.14 2.54 9.85
CA THR A 125 -0.31 3.48 10.88
C THR A 125 0.04 4.92 10.52
N ARG A 126 1.29 5.18 10.09
CA ARG A 126 1.76 6.50 9.66
C ARG A 126 1.00 7.02 8.43
N LEU A 127 0.72 6.14 7.48
CA LEU A 127 -0.14 6.44 6.34
C LEU A 127 -1.53 6.88 6.82
N ALA A 128 -2.18 6.08 7.68
CA ALA A 128 -3.52 6.40 8.20
C ALA A 128 -3.56 7.77 8.92
N LYS A 129 -2.59 8.05 9.80
CA LYS A 129 -2.45 9.36 10.47
C LYS A 129 -2.31 10.51 9.46
N THR A 130 -1.49 10.31 8.43
CA THR A 130 -1.28 11.29 7.36
C THR A 130 -2.56 11.56 6.58
N LEU A 131 -3.35 10.52 6.28
CA LEU A 131 -4.60 10.67 5.55
C LEU A 131 -5.65 11.43 6.37
N ILE A 132 -5.76 11.16 7.68
CA ILE A 132 -6.64 11.90 8.60
C ILE A 132 -6.21 13.36 8.69
N ALA A 133 -4.92 13.63 8.95
CA ALA A 133 -4.41 14.99 9.07
C ALA A 133 -4.64 15.81 7.78
N ASN A 134 -4.46 15.17 6.62
CA ASN A 134 -4.74 15.81 5.34
C ASN A 134 -6.22 16.15 5.16
N ASP A 135 -7.14 15.26 5.54
CA ASP A 135 -8.58 15.50 5.46
C ASP A 135 -9.02 16.62 6.41
N ASP A 136 -8.56 16.59 7.65
CA ASP A 136 -8.83 17.65 8.63
C ASP A 136 -8.31 19.01 8.16
N LEU A 137 -7.14 19.04 7.52
CA LEU A 137 -6.56 20.25 6.95
C LEU A 137 -7.42 20.79 5.79
N GLN A 138 -7.93 19.93 4.92
CA GLN A 138 -8.86 20.34 3.85
C GLN A 138 -10.16 20.91 4.45
N HIS A 139 -10.71 20.29 5.48
CA HIS A 139 -11.90 20.78 6.18
C HIS A 139 -11.65 22.13 6.86
N ALA A 140 -10.51 22.32 7.52
CA ALA A 140 -10.12 23.58 8.13
C ALA A 140 -9.95 24.69 7.08
N TYR A 141 -9.36 24.38 5.93
CA TYR A 141 -9.24 25.33 4.83
C TYR A 141 -10.62 25.72 4.27
N ALA A 142 -11.52 24.75 4.07
CA ALA A 142 -12.88 25.00 3.62
C ALA A 142 -13.71 25.81 4.64
N ALA A 143 -13.48 25.60 5.94
CA ALA A 143 -14.09 26.41 6.99
C ALA A 143 -13.55 27.85 6.99
N ALA A 144 -12.22 28.01 6.91
CA ALA A 144 -11.57 29.32 6.87
C ALA A 144 -12.02 30.16 5.67
N ARG A 145 -12.24 29.53 4.50
CA ARG A 145 -12.82 30.22 3.33
C ARG A 145 -14.21 30.80 3.59
N ARG A 146 -14.97 30.24 4.53
CA ARG A 146 -16.32 30.70 4.91
C ARG A 146 -16.30 31.69 6.07
N THR A 147 -15.43 31.49 7.05
CA THR A 147 -15.41 32.25 8.32
C THR A 147 -14.33 33.33 8.36
N GLY A 148 -13.36 33.30 7.45
CA GLY A 148 -12.18 34.17 7.45
C GLY A 148 -11.10 33.78 8.46
N GLN A 149 -11.30 32.73 9.25
CA GLN A 149 -10.38 32.30 10.30
C GLN A 149 -9.91 30.86 10.06
N PHE A 150 -8.60 30.69 9.93
CA PHE A 150 -7.95 29.38 9.86
C PHE A 150 -7.50 28.94 11.26
N VAL A 151 -7.84 27.70 11.61
CA VAL A 151 -7.40 27.04 12.85
C VAL A 151 -6.73 25.73 12.44
N THR A 152 -5.45 25.57 12.78
CA THR A 152 -4.70 24.34 12.47
C THR A 152 -5.31 23.16 13.24
N PRO A 153 -5.71 22.07 12.56
CA PRO A 153 -6.22 20.88 13.22
C PRO A 153 -5.20 20.21 14.14
N GLU A 154 -5.68 19.56 15.20
CA GLU A 154 -4.86 18.81 16.16
C GLU A 154 -4.08 17.69 15.48
N SER A 155 -4.73 16.91 14.60
CA SER A 155 -4.11 15.83 13.82
C SER A 155 -2.91 16.29 12.98
N THR A 156 -2.94 17.52 12.47
CA THR A 156 -1.79 18.08 11.72
C THR A 156 -0.65 18.44 12.66
N ARG A 157 -0.95 19.00 13.84
CA ARG A 157 0.06 19.35 14.85
C ARG A 157 0.71 18.11 15.44
N GLU A 158 -0.06 17.06 15.71
CA GLU A 158 0.46 15.77 16.18
C GLU A 158 1.43 15.17 15.15
N LEU A 159 1.06 15.18 13.87
CA LEU A 159 1.90 14.66 12.79
C LEU A 159 3.22 15.46 12.63
N GLU A 160 3.18 16.79 12.81
CA GLU A 160 4.37 17.63 12.82
C GLU A 160 5.30 17.31 14.01
N GLN A 161 4.75 17.17 15.21
CA GLN A 161 5.52 16.81 16.40
C GLN A 161 6.15 15.41 16.30
N GLU A 162 5.43 14.45 15.72
CA GLU A 162 5.98 13.10 15.46
C GLU A 162 7.15 13.15 14.48
N LYS A 163 7.05 13.96 13.42
CA LYS A 163 8.16 14.17 12.47
C LYS A 163 9.36 14.85 13.11
N GLU A 164 9.14 15.85 13.97
CA GLU A 164 10.21 16.55 14.68
C GLU A 164 10.94 15.65 15.67
N LYS A 165 10.21 14.80 16.40
CA LYS A 165 10.80 13.79 17.30
C LYS A 165 11.62 12.77 16.52
N ALA A 166 11.11 12.27 15.39
CA ALA A 166 11.84 11.34 14.53
C ALA A 166 13.12 11.95 13.92
N ALA A 167 13.15 13.26 13.71
CA ALA A 167 14.32 13.97 13.19
C ALA A 167 15.39 14.28 14.27
N GLN A 168 15.06 14.16 15.55
CA GLN A 168 15.94 14.48 16.70
C GLN A 168 16.63 13.25 17.30
N GLU A 169 16.18 12.04 16.97
CA GLU A 169 16.92 10.81 17.28
C GLU A 169 18.14 10.68 16.34
N PRO A 170 19.35 10.41 16.85
CA PRO A 170 20.53 10.20 16.01
C PRO A 170 20.41 8.85 15.29
N GLN A 171 19.69 8.82 14.17
CA GLN A 171 19.73 7.73 13.21
C GLN A 171 20.91 7.92 12.25
N PRO A 172 21.64 6.85 11.89
CA PRO A 172 22.58 6.91 10.79
C PRO A 172 21.84 7.31 9.51
N SER A 173 22.32 8.38 8.90
CA SER A 173 21.85 9.00 7.66
C SER A 173 21.33 7.99 6.62
N VAL A 174 20.02 7.96 6.43
CA VAL A 174 19.43 8.01 5.08
C VAL A 174 18.16 8.83 5.17
N ALA A 175 18.14 9.99 4.52
CA ALA A 175 16.90 10.68 4.21
C ALA A 175 16.08 9.77 3.28
N ARG A 176 15.20 8.94 3.84
CA ARG A 176 14.29 8.12 3.06
C ARG A 176 12.94 8.82 3.01
N THR A 177 12.68 9.48 1.89
CA THR A 177 11.32 9.54 1.34
C THR A 177 10.77 8.13 1.41
N LEU A 178 9.55 7.95 1.93
CA LEU A 178 8.83 6.68 1.84
C LEU A 178 8.80 6.28 0.37
N THR A 179 9.75 5.45 0.00
CA THR A 179 9.91 4.86 -1.32
C THR A 179 9.46 3.42 -1.13
N ALA A 180 8.88 2.85 -2.16
CA ALA A 180 8.40 1.48 -2.15
C ALA A 180 9.46 0.41 -1.78
N ASP A 181 10.72 0.81 -1.71
CA ASP A 181 11.83 0.11 -1.09
C ASP A 181 11.59 -0.25 0.40
N ASP A 182 10.80 0.54 1.14
CA ASP A 182 10.36 0.23 2.50
C ASP A 182 9.16 -0.75 2.51
N MET A 183 8.28 -0.68 1.50
CA MET A 183 7.18 -1.66 1.33
C MET A 183 7.72 -3.04 0.90
N LEU A 184 8.82 -3.08 0.15
CA LEU A 184 9.58 -4.28 -0.18
C LEU A 184 10.16 -5.01 1.04
N MET A 185 10.43 -4.32 2.16
CA MET A 185 10.88 -4.99 3.39
C MET A 185 9.75 -5.75 4.10
N SER A 186 8.48 -5.41 3.82
CA SER A 186 7.31 -6.14 4.34
C SER A 186 7.00 -7.43 3.55
N MET A 187 7.67 -7.65 2.42
CA MET A 187 7.51 -8.82 1.54
C MET A 187 8.25 -10.08 2.03
N GLN A 188 9.11 -9.98 3.06
CA GLN A 188 9.82 -11.12 3.66
C GLN A 188 8.90 -12.16 4.33
N TYR A 189 7.58 -11.95 4.31
CA TYR A 189 6.60 -12.83 4.95
C TYR A 189 5.77 -13.68 3.98
N ILE A 190 6.00 -13.62 2.67
CA ILE A 190 5.41 -14.62 1.76
C ILE A 190 6.09 -15.97 2.05
N ARG A 191 5.37 -16.84 2.75
CA ARG A 191 5.81 -18.23 2.98
C ARG A 191 5.56 -19.03 1.69
N ILE A 192 6.56 -19.06 0.81
CA ILE A 192 6.58 -19.89 -0.42
C ILE A 192 6.91 -21.35 -0.10
#